data_AF-A0A844ECL2-F1
#
_entry.id   AF-A0A844ECL2-F1
#
_cell.length_a   1.000
_cell.length_b   1.000
_cell.length_c   1.000
_cell.angle_alpha   90.00
_cell.angle_beta   90.00
_cell.angle_gamma   90.00
#
_symmetry.space_group_name_H-M   'P 1'
#
loop_
_entity.id
_entity.type
_entity.pdbx_description
1 polymer ?
#
loop_
_entity_poly.entity_id
_entity_poly.type
_entity_poly.pdbx_seq_one_letter_code
_entity_poly.pdbx_strand_id
1 'polypeptide(L)' 'MKKYQNQYFEGERSLFAETNADIDGTTFGMGESPLKESRNIHLTDSIFTYKYPLWYSTHIKVD' A
#
# COMPACT_ATOMS: atom_id res chain seq x y z
N MET A 1 2.34 -13.60 6.48
CA MET A 1 1.56 -12.57 5.78
C MET A 1 1.19 -11.51 6.81
N LYS A 2 1.64 -10.26 6.62
CA LYS A 2 1.36 -9.13 7.51
C LYS A 2 -0.05 -8.60 7.24
N LYS A 3 -0.71 -7.98 8.22
CA LYS A 3 -2.06 -7.43 8.05
C LYS A 3 -2.10 -5.96 8.47
N TYR A 4 -2.70 -5.15 7.62
CA TYR A 4 -3.01 -3.75 7.86
C TYR A 4 -4.51 -3.59 7.67
N GLN A 5 -5.22 -3.18 8.72
CA GLN A 5 -6.68 -3.08 8.70
C GLN A 5 -7.11 -1.71 9.23
N ASN A 6 -7.94 -1.01 8.47
CA ASN A 6 -8.50 0.29 8.86
C ASN A 6 -7.42 1.30 9.29
N GLN A 7 -6.29 1.31 8.58
CA GLN A 7 -5.16 2.19 8.89
C GLN A 7 -5.23 3.49 8.10
N TYR A 8 -4.54 4.51 8.60
CA TYR A 8 -4.24 5.73 7.87
C TYR A 8 -2.74 5.96 7.85
N PHE A 9 -2.16 6.07 6.65
CA PHE A 9 -0.75 6.35 6.45
C PHE A 9 -0.57 7.70 5.75
N GLU A 10 0.43 8.46 6.18
CA GLU A 10 0.86 9.70 5.52
C GLU A 10 2.39 9.79 5.48
N GLY A 11 2.90 10.71 4.68
CA GLY A 11 4.33 10.84 4.41
C GLY A 11 4.81 9.98 3.24
N GLU A 12 6.06 10.20 2.81
CA GLU A 12 6.64 9.46 1.68
C GLU A 12 6.88 7.99 2.04
N ARG A 13 6.46 7.09 1.14
CA ARG A 13 6.81 5.66 1.15
C ARG A 13 6.46 4.93 2.45
N SER A 14 5.25 5.16 2.96
CA SER A 14 4.76 4.61 4.23
C SER A 14 4.89 3.08 4.38
N LEU A 15 4.79 2.33 3.28
CA LEU A 15 4.99 0.88 3.24
C LEU A 15 6.06 0.49 2.21
N PHE A 16 7.16 1.24 2.21
CA PHE A 16 8.31 0.96 1.35
C PHE A 16 8.80 -0.48 1.47
N ALA A 17 9.01 -1.13 0.33
CA ALA A 17 9.51 -2.49 0.22
C ALA A 17 8.72 -3.53 1.02
N GLU A 18 7.44 -3.26 1.34
CA GLU A 18 6.59 -4.19 2.07
C GLU A 18 6.38 -5.49 1.28
N THR A 19 6.34 -6.63 1.99
CA THR A 19 6.33 -7.94 1.35
C THR A 19 5.35 -8.88 2.03
N ASN A 20 4.51 -9.54 1.24
CA ASN A 20 3.56 -10.55 1.74
C ASN A 20 2.58 -9.96 2.78
N ALA A 21 1.71 -9.04 2.34
CA ALA A 21 0.77 -8.33 3.22
C ALA A 21 -0.65 -8.23 2.67
N ASP A 22 -1.63 -8.31 3.58
CA ASP A 22 -3.04 -7.97 3.35
C ASP A 22 -3.34 -6.54 3.82
N ILE A 23 -3.77 -5.77 2.84
CA ILE A 23 -4.17 -4.38 2.66
C ILE A 23 -5.63 -3.97 2.84
N ASP A 24 -6.24 -3.96 4.02
CA ASP A 24 -7.71 -3.83 4.13
C ASP A 24 -8.17 -2.50 4.72
N GLY A 25 -9.13 -1.84 4.07
CA GLY A 25 -9.77 -0.60 4.54
C GLY A 25 -8.79 0.54 4.83
N THR A 26 -7.64 0.57 4.16
CA THR A 26 -6.53 1.46 4.52
C THR A 26 -6.47 2.68 3.60
N THR A 27 -6.30 3.87 4.18
CA THR A 27 -6.10 5.10 3.43
C THR A 27 -4.63 5.52 3.45
N PHE A 28 -4.06 5.69 2.26
CA PHE A 28 -2.78 6.33 2.02
C PHE A 28 -3.04 7.79 1.65
N GLY A 29 -2.86 8.67 2.62
CA GLY A 29 -3.07 10.11 2.54
C GLY A 29 -1.96 10.86 1.78
N MET A 30 -1.68 12.10 2.19
CA MET A 30 -0.65 12.92 1.57
C MET A 30 0.74 12.29 1.71
N GLY A 31 1.38 12.02 0.58
CA GLY A 31 2.69 11.38 0.51
C GLY A 31 2.87 10.60 -0.78
N GLU A 32 4.09 10.55 -1.32
CA GLU A 32 4.35 9.84 -2.58
C GLU A 32 4.76 8.40 -2.35
N SER A 33 4.40 7.54 -3.31
CA SER A 33 5.00 6.22 -3.48
C SER A 33 4.87 5.26 -2.29
N PRO A 34 3.68 5.12 -1.66
CA PRO A 34 3.49 4.37 -0.42
C PRO A 34 3.94 2.90 -0.52
N LEU A 35 3.67 2.21 -1.63
CA LEU A 35 4.04 0.80 -1.83
C LEU A 35 5.16 0.63 -2.86
N LYS A 36 6.16 1.52 -2.84
CA LYS A 36 7.31 1.39 -3.73
C LYS A 36 8.16 0.14 -3.38
N GLU A 37 8.62 -0.60 -4.39
CA GLU A 37 9.38 -1.88 -4.26
C GLU A 37 8.62 -2.99 -3.53
N SER A 38 7.28 -2.93 -3.47
CA SER A 38 6.48 -3.91 -2.74
C SER A 38 6.26 -5.20 -3.51
N ARG A 39 6.01 -6.32 -2.80
CA ARG A 39 5.70 -7.60 -3.45
C ARG A 39 4.68 -8.44 -2.70
N ASN A 40 3.86 -9.20 -3.42
CA ASN A 40 2.86 -10.10 -2.85
C ASN A 40 1.92 -9.34 -1.90
N ILE A 41 1.26 -8.30 -2.41
CA ILE A 41 0.33 -7.48 -1.64
C ILE A 41 -1.08 -7.73 -2.15
N HIS A 42 -2.01 -7.95 -1.25
CA HIS A 42 -3.44 -7.93 -1.56
C HIS A 42 -4.03 -6.66 -0.97
N LEU A 43 -4.65 -5.84 -1.79
CA LEU A 43 -5.36 -4.61 -1.40
C LEU A 43 -6.87 -4.84 -1.51
N THR A 44 -7.59 -4.44 -0.47
CA THR A 44 -9.06 -4.42 -0.40
C THR A 44 -9.48 -3.07 0.17
N ASP A 45 -10.46 -2.42 -0.46
CA ASP A 45 -11.06 -1.17 0.02
C ASP A 45 -10.03 -0.08 0.41
N SER A 46 -8.91 -0.03 -0.32
CA SER A 46 -7.81 0.89 -0.02
C SER A 46 -7.89 2.17 -0.86
N ILE A 47 -7.65 3.31 -0.21
CA ILE A 47 -7.73 4.64 -0.83
C ILE A 47 -6.33 5.21 -0.95
N PHE A 48 -6.00 5.75 -2.13
CA PHE A 48 -4.74 6.47 -2.35
C PHE A 48 -5.05 7.89 -2.80
N THR A 49 -4.60 8.90 -2.03
CA THR A 49 -4.94 10.30 -2.29
C THR A 49 -3.83 11.06 -3.04
N TYR A 50 -2.72 10.40 -3.37
CA TYR A 50 -1.57 11.03 -4.02
C TYR A 50 -0.85 10.11 -5.01
N LYS A 51 0.33 10.52 -5.49
CA LYS A 51 0.98 9.94 -6.67
C LYS A 51 1.71 8.62 -6.42
N TYR A 52 1.77 7.82 -7.49
CA TYR A 52 2.52 6.57 -7.60
C TYR A 52 2.20 5.53 -6.53
N PRO A 53 0.92 5.18 -6.29
CA PRO A 53 0.51 4.31 -5.20
C PRO A 53 1.24 2.96 -5.20
N LEU A 54 1.41 2.37 -6.40
CA LEU A 54 2.19 1.17 -6.66
C LEU A 54 3.35 1.57 -7.60
N TRP A 55 4.59 1.36 -7.19
CA TRP A 55 5.78 1.70 -7.99
C TRP A 55 6.85 0.64 -7.85
N TYR A 56 7.27 0.02 -8.95
CA TYR A 56 8.12 -1.18 -8.93
C TYR A 56 7.54 -2.30 -8.05
N SER A 57 6.21 -2.41 -8.03
CA SER A 57 5.49 -3.41 -7.26
C SER A 57 5.24 -4.66 -8.10
N THR A 58 5.38 -5.85 -7.51
CA THR A 58 5.15 -7.13 -8.20
C THR A 58 4.15 -8.01 -7.46
N HIS A 59 3.35 -8.79 -8.19
CA HIS A 59 2.31 -9.65 -7.59
C HIS A 59 1.37 -8.90 -6.65
N ILE A 60 0.70 -7.89 -7.20
CA ILE A 60 -0.30 -7.10 -6.48
C ILE A 60 -1.68 -7.55 -6.92
N LYS A 61 -2.53 -7.91 -5.97
CA LYS A 61 -3.95 -8.18 -6.17
C LYS A 61 -4.74 -7.01 -5.58
N VAL A 62 -5.75 -6.55 -6.30
CA VAL A 62 -6.64 -5.46 -5.88
C VAL A 62 -8.07 -5.95 -6.05
N ASP A 63 -8.86 -5.87 -4.99
CA ASP A 63 -10.29 -6.17 -4.97
C ASP A 63 -11.11 -4.93 -4.62
#